data_AF-A0A7W1IKF1-F1
#
_entry.id   AF-A0A7W1IKF1-F1
#
_cell.length_a   1.000
_cell.length_b   1.000
_cell.length_c   1.000
_cell.angle_alpha   90.00
_cell.angle_beta   90.00
_cell.angle_gamma   90.00
#
_symmetry.space_group_name_H-M   'P 1'
#
loop_
_entity.id
_entity.type
_entity.pdbx_description
1 polymer ?
#
loop_
_entity_poly.entity_id
_entity_poly.type
_entity_poly.pdbx_seq_one_letter_code
_entity_poly.pdbx_strand_id
1 'polypeptide(L)'
;MAGNEPPFLPVIRVICGPTAAGKSAVAMRLAGQSNSSIISADSRQLYSGFDVGTAKPPPAHRLAVPHFGIDVRAPTERASAAWWAQAADGWLRDTLAQGRSPVVVGGTGLYLRALFGTFFDEPPMDDARRRPLQEMLGTLSHAELQRWVEQLDPARAGLGRTQLLRAIEIALLTGRRVSDLHRELVRPPRWR
;
A
#
# COMPACT_ATOMS: atom_id res chain seq x y z
N MET A 1 -4.24 -43.70 12.46
CA MET A 1 -4.47 -42.84 11.27
C MET A 1 -4.62 -41.41 11.77
N ALA A 2 -3.52 -40.67 11.84
CA ALA A 2 -3.55 -39.26 12.23
C ALA A 2 -3.99 -38.46 11.00
N GLY A 3 -5.17 -37.83 11.09
CA GLY A 3 -5.73 -37.01 10.03
C GLY A 3 -4.79 -35.87 9.70
N ASN A 4 -4.31 -35.86 8.46
CA ASN A 4 -3.61 -34.73 7.86
C ASN A 4 -4.65 -33.66 7.53
N GLU A 5 -5.24 -33.03 8.56
CA GLU A 5 -5.99 -31.79 8.35
C GLU A 5 -4.99 -30.76 7.81
N PRO A 6 -5.28 -30.09 6.68
CA PRO A 6 -4.43 -29.00 6.23
C PRO A 6 -4.34 -27.98 7.36
N PRO A 7 -3.16 -27.41 7.64
CA PRO A 7 -3.04 -26.39 8.67
C PRO A 7 -4.08 -25.30 8.41
N PHE A 8 -4.93 -25.01 9.40
CA PHE A 8 -5.92 -23.95 9.30
C PHE A 8 -5.20 -22.65 8.93
N LEU A 9 -5.33 -22.23 7.68
CA LEU A 9 -4.81 -20.95 7.25
C LEU A 9 -5.63 -19.86 7.94
N PRO A 10 -4.99 -18.89 8.61
CA PRO A 10 -5.71 -17.83 9.30
C PRO A 10 -6.52 -17.02 8.29
N VAL A 11 -7.84 -16.93 8.52
CA VAL A 11 -8.76 -16.18 7.65
C VAL A 11 -8.62 -14.69 7.92
N ILE A 12 -8.24 -13.93 6.90
CA ILE A 12 -8.20 -12.45 6.96
C ILE A 12 -9.46 -11.90 6.32
N ARG A 13 -10.24 -11.14 7.08
CA ARG A 13 -11.45 -10.48 6.56
C ARG A 13 -11.06 -9.13 5.97
N VAL A 14 -11.61 -8.79 4.81
CA VAL A 14 -11.38 -7.49 4.15
C VAL A 14 -12.71 -6.77 3.95
N ILE A 15 -12.80 -5.53 4.44
CA ILE A 15 -13.93 -4.63 4.21
C ILE A 15 -13.41 -3.46 3.35
N CYS A 16 -13.69 -3.53 2.05
CA CYS A 16 -13.27 -2.54 1.07
C CYS A 16 -14.46 -1.85 0.40
N GLY A 17 -14.21 -0.69 -0.21
CA GLY A 17 -15.24 0.14 -0.85
C GLY A 17 -14.90 1.63 -0.84
N PRO A 18 -15.66 2.46 -1.58
CA PRO A 18 -15.36 3.88 -1.73
C PRO A 18 -15.48 4.65 -0.40
N THR A 19 -14.93 5.85 -0.34
CA THR A 19 -15.11 6.77 0.79
C THR A 19 -16.60 6.97 1.05
N ALA A 20 -16.98 7.18 2.33
CA ALA A 20 -18.37 7.34 2.78
C ALA A 20 -19.29 6.11 2.60
N ALA A 21 -18.81 4.95 2.16
CA ALA A 21 -19.61 3.71 2.09
C ALA A 21 -19.91 3.03 3.44
N GLY A 22 -19.72 3.71 4.58
CA GLY A 22 -20.02 3.15 5.91
C GLY A 22 -19.07 2.05 6.42
N LYS A 23 -17.93 1.80 5.75
CA LYS A 23 -16.98 0.71 6.08
C LYS A 23 -16.59 0.65 7.56
N SER A 24 -16.26 1.80 8.16
CA SER A 24 -15.82 1.87 9.55
C SER A 24 -16.93 1.43 10.52
N ALA A 25 -18.20 1.75 10.23
CA ALA A 25 -19.32 1.33 11.07
C ALA A 25 -19.53 -0.19 11.01
N VAL A 26 -19.45 -0.78 9.81
CA VAL A 26 -19.52 -2.24 9.63
C VAL A 26 -18.35 -2.94 10.33
N ALA A 27 -17.13 -2.40 10.19
CA ALA A 27 -15.94 -2.94 10.83
C ALA A 27 -16.04 -2.93 12.36
N MET A 28 -16.50 -1.82 12.94
CA MET A 28 -16.68 -1.70 14.39
C MET A 28 -17.76 -2.66 14.91
N ARG A 29 -18.87 -2.84 14.17
CA ARG A 29 -19.91 -3.79 14.56
C ARG A 29 -19.40 -5.23 14.52
N LEU A 30 -18.65 -5.59 13.48
CA LEU A 30 -18.00 -6.91 13.38
C LEU A 30 -17.00 -7.12 14.52
N ALA A 31 -16.17 -6.13 14.80
CA ALA A 31 -15.16 -6.21 15.85
C ALA A 31 -15.74 -6.15 17.27
N GLY A 32 -16.90 -5.54 17.49
CA GLY A 32 -17.60 -5.60 18.78
C GLY A 32 -18.20 -6.97 19.08
N GLN A 33 -18.44 -7.78 18.04
CA GLN A 33 -19.05 -9.12 18.15
C GLN A 33 -18.01 -10.25 18.13
N SER A 34 -16.73 -9.93 17.93
CA SER A 34 -15.67 -10.92 17.76
C SER A 34 -14.36 -10.44 18.38
N ASN A 35 -13.49 -11.35 18.82
CA ASN A 35 -12.17 -10.99 19.33
C ASN A 35 -11.26 -10.54 18.16
N SER A 36 -11.48 -9.34 17.61
CA SER A 36 -10.87 -8.88 16.36
C SER A 36 -10.00 -7.64 16.53
N SER A 37 -9.03 -7.46 15.63
CA SER A 37 -8.27 -6.21 15.48
C SER A 37 -8.47 -5.64 14.08
N ILE A 38 -8.51 -4.32 13.99
CA ILE A 38 -8.70 -3.60 12.72
C ILE A 38 -7.35 -3.14 12.19
N ILE A 39 -7.09 -3.41 10.91
CA ILE A 39 -5.93 -2.92 10.18
C ILE A 39 -6.43 -1.91 9.14
N SER A 40 -6.05 -0.63 9.28
CA SER A 40 -6.47 0.40 8.33
C SER A 40 -5.69 0.30 7.01
N ALA A 41 -6.44 0.19 5.91
CA ALA A 41 -5.99 0.26 4.52
C ALA A 41 -6.38 1.61 3.87
N ASP A 42 -6.15 2.71 4.59
CA ASP A 42 -6.39 4.07 4.13
C ASP A 42 -5.07 4.87 4.10
N SER A 43 -4.70 5.39 2.93
CA SER A 43 -3.42 6.08 2.73
C SER A 43 -3.32 7.42 3.46
N ARG A 44 -4.44 7.99 3.94
CA ARG A 44 -4.45 9.26 4.68
C ARG A 44 -4.54 9.06 6.18
N GLN A 45 -5.20 8.00 6.65
CA GLN A 45 -5.32 7.71 8.09
C GLN A 45 -3.99 7.33 8.75
N LEU A 46 -2.98 6.97 7.95
CA LEU A 46 -1.62 6.69 8.43
C LEU A 46 -0.97 7.90 9.15
N TYR A 47 -1.34 9.12 8.77
CA TYR A 47 -0.63 10.33 9.19
C TYR A 47 -1.19 10.94 10.47
N SER A 48 -0.31 11.18 11.44
CA SER A 48 -0.62 11.85 12.71
C SER A 48 -1.18 13.25 12.50
N GLY A 49 -2.22 13.60 13.28
CA GLY A 49 -2.87 14.92 13.24
C GLY A 49 -3.85 15.14 12.08
N PHE A 50 -3.95 14.20 11.13
CA PHE A 50 -4.90 14.31 10.00
C PHE A 50 -6.23 13.64 10.35
N ASP A 51 -6.96 14.15 11.35
CA ASP A 51 -8.10 13.40 11.92
C ASP A 51 -9.43 13.65 11.18
N VAL A 52 -9.86 14.92 11.10
CA VAL A 52 -11.19 15.29 10.58
C VAL A 52 -11.34 14.97 9.10
N GLY A 53 -10.40 15.42 8.27
CA GLY A 53 -10.47 15.27 6.81
C GLY A 53 -10.27 13.84 6.29
N THR A 54 -9.86 12.91 7.16
CA THR A 54 -9.59 11.51 6.79
C THR A 54 -10.60 10.53 7.42
N ALA A 55 -11.56 11.05 8.17
CA ALA A 55 -12.59 10.29 8.86
C ALA A 55 -12.01 9.13 9.70
N LYS A 56 -10.90 9.39 10.42
CA LYS A 56 -10.36 8.39 11.34
C LYS A 56 -11.41 8.03 12.40
N PRO A 57 -11.44 6.77 12.86
CA PRO A 57 -12.22 6.39 14.02
C PRO A 57 -11.92 7.31 15.21
N PRO A 58 -12.91 7.77 15.98
CA PRO A 58 -12.67 8.56 17.17
C PRO A 58 -11.94 7.74 18.23
N PRO A 59 -11.27 8.37 19.22
CA PRO A 59 -10.50 7.67 20.25
C PRO A 59 -11.28 6.58 20.98
N ALA A 60 -12.57 6.83 21.29
CA ALA A 60 -13.44 5.84 21.93
C ALA A 60 -13.54 4.51 21.14
N HIS A 61 -13.59 4.58 19.80
CA HIS A 61 -13.63 3.38 18.96
C HIS A 61 -12.28 2.64 18.96
N ARG A 62 -11.17 3.39 18.98
CA ARG A 62 -9.81 2.81 19.00
C ARG A 62 -9.46 2.20 20.36
N LEU A 63 -10.08 2.68 21.44
CA LEU A 63 -9.98 2.08 22.77
C LEU A 63 -10.81 0.80 22.88
N ALA A 64 -11.98 0.76 22.23
CA ALA A 64 -12.86 -0.41 22.24
C ALA A 64 -12.31 -1.59 21.41
N VAL A 65 -11.62 -1.30 20.31
CA VAL A 65 -11.07 -2.30 19.39
C VAL A 65 -9.64 -1.90 19.03
N PRO A 66 -8.63 -2.79 19.11
CA PRO A 66 -7.29 -2.48 18.65
C PRO A 66 -7.27 -2.09 17.17
N HIS A 67 -6.65 -0.96 16.86
CA HIS A 67 -6.48 -0.46 15.49
C HIS A 67 -4.99 -0.34 15.15
N PHE A 68 -4.62 -0.84 13.97
CA PHE A 68 -3.30 -0.70 13.38
C PHE A 68 -3.37 0.18 12.12
N GLY A 69 -2.24 0.79 11.74
CA GLY A 69 -2.15 1.63 10.54
C GLY A 69 -2.85 2.98 10.65
N ILE A 70 -3.01 3.50 11.87
CA ILE A 70 -3.51 4.85 12.15
C ILE A 70 -2.47 5.58 12.99
N ASP A 71 -2.15 6.82 12.62
CA ASP A 71 -1.16 7.65 13.34
C ASP A 71 0.23 7.01 13.45
N VAL A 72 0.64 6.25 12.43
CA VAL A 72 1.91 5.51 12.36
C VAL A 72 3.00 6.25 11.58
N ARG A 73 2.69 7.41 11.00
CA ARG A 73 3.60 8.25 10.21
C ARG A 73 3.44 9.72 10.56
N ALA A 74 4.51 10.49 10.48
CA ALA A 74 4.45 11.95 10.53
C ALA A 74 4.02 12.52 9.16
N PRO A 75 3.30 13.66 9.11
CA PRO A 75 2.86 14.29 7.85
C PRO A 75 3.97 14.58 6.83
N THR A 76 5.21 14.72 7.28
CA THR A 76 6.38 15.00 6.44
C THR A 76 7.02 13.73 5.85
N GLU A 77 6.63 12.55 6.32
CA GLU A 77 7.16 11.28 5.83
C GLU A 77 6.36 10.80 4.62
N ARG A 78 7.02 10.06 3.72
CA ARG A 78 6.32 9.39 2.60
C ARG A 78 6.00 7.95 2.97
N ALA A 79 4.76 7.54 2.74
CA ALA A 79 4.35 6.14 2.79
C ALA A 79 4.08 5.59 1.37
N SER A 80 4.71 4.47 1.04
CA SER A 80 4.43 3.72 -0.20
C SER A 80 3.51 2.52 0.07
N ALA A 81 2.90 1.97 -0.97
CA ALA A 81 2.12 0.74 -0.85
C ALA A 81 2.99 -0.47 -0.46
N ALA A 82 4.25 -0.51 -0.90
CA ALA A 82 5.20 -1.53 -0.49
C ALA A 82 5.51 -1.44 1.02
N TRP A 83 5.77 -0.23 1.53
CA TRP A 83 5.96 0.00 2.95
C TRP A 83 4.72 -0.40 3.75
N TRP A 84 3.52 0.01 3.31
CA TRP A 84 2.29 -0.33 4.00
C TRP A 84 2.07 -1.84 4.03
N ALA A 85 2.30 -2.55 2.92
CA ALA A 85 2.16 -4.01 2.88
C ALA A 85 3.13 -4.74 3.82
N GLN A 86 4.35 -4.23 3.97
CA GLN A 86 5.32 -4.74 4.94
C GLN A 86 4.86 -4.50 6.39
N ALA A 87 4.39 -3.28 6.70
CA ALA A 87 3.88 -2.96 8.03
C ALA A 87 2.61 -3.76 8.37
N ALA A 88 1.69 -3.89 7.41
CA ALA A 88 0.47 -4.66 7.55
C ALA A 88 0.73 -6.15 7.75
N ASP A 89 1.74 -6.73 7.09
CA ASP A 89 2.18 -8.11 7.34
C ASP A 89 2.59 -8.31 8.81
N GLY A 90 3.32 -7.35 9.40
CA GLY A 90 3.63 -7.33 10.83
C GLY A 90 2.38 -7.26 11.70
N TRP A 91 1.51 -6.27 11.45
CA TRP A 91 0.26 -6.08 12.23
C TRP A 91 -0.68 -7.28 12.17
N LEU A 92 -0.74 -7.96 11.01
CA LEU A 92 -1.51 -9.19 10.85
C LEU A 92 -0.92 -10.33 11.70
N ARG A 93 0.40 -10.53 11.67
CA ARG A 93 1.08 -11.55 12.50
C ARG A 93 0.87 -11.27 13.99
N ASP A 94 1.03 -10.02 14.41
CA ASP A 94 0.82 -9.63 15.81
C ASP A 94 -0.63 -9.88 16.25
N THR A 95 -1.59 -9.55 15.39
CA THR A 95 -3.02 -9.81 15.64
C THR A 95 -3.29 -11.30 15.83
N LEU A 96 -2.76 -12.13 14.94
CA LEU A 96 -2.93 -13.58 15.00
C LEU A 96 -2.23 -14.21 16.21
N ALA A 97 -1.02 -13.74 16.54
CA ALA A 97 -0.27 -14.20 17.71
C ALA A 97 -0.99 -13.89 19.03
N GLN A 98 -1.80 -12.84 19.06
CA GLN A 98 -2.67 -12.49 20.20
C GLN A 98 -3.99 -13.29 20.22
N GLY A 99 -4.19 -14.25 19.32
CA GLY A 99 -5.43 -15.02 19.20
C GLY A 99 -6.62 -14.19 18.72
N ARG A 100 -6.37 -13.07 18.04
CA ARG A 100 -7.40 -12.17 17.51
C ARG A 100 -7.61 -12.39 16.02
N SER A 101 -8.83 -12.14 15.55
CA SER A 101 -9.17 -12.17 14.13
C SER A 101 -8.78 -10.85 13.45
N PRO A 102 -7.92 -10.85 12.42
CA PRO A 102 -7.60 -9.63 11.68
C PRO A 102 -8.73 -9.22 10.73
N VAL A 103 -9.03 -7.93 10.72
CA VAL A 103 -9.97 -7.29 9.79
C VAL A 103 -9.29 -6.11 9.11
N VAL A 104 -8.99 -6.23 7.82
CA VAL A 104 -8.44 -5.14 7.02
C VAL A 104 -9.58 -4.25 6.51
N VAL A 105 -9.52 -2.95 6.76
CA VAL A 105 -10.61 -2.01 6.45
C VAL A 105 -10.05 -0.80 5.73
N GLY A 106 -10.56 -0.49 4.53
CA GLY A 106 -10.11 0.73 3.84
C GLY A 106 -10.48 0.81 2.36
N GLY A 107 -10.21 1.97 1.77
CA GLY A 107 -10.50 2.26 0.36
C GLY A 107 -9.27 2.25 -0.56
N THR A 108 -8.07 2.09 -0.03
CA THR A 108 -6.84 2.21 -0.83
C THR A 108 -6.59 0.90 -1.59
N GLY A 109 -7.14 0.78 -2.80
CA GLY A 109 -7.01 -0.43 -3.62
C GLY A 109 -5.55 -0.86 -3.86
N LEU A 110 -4.62 0.09 -3.98
CA LEU A 110 -3.20 -0.20 -4.15
C LEU A 110 -2.58 -0.89 -2.92
N TYR A 111 -3.03 -0.55 -1.71
CA TYR A 111 -2.59 -1.21 -0.48
C TYR A 111 -3.07 -2.65 -0.43
N LEU A 112 -4.36 -2.87 -0.70
CA LEU A 112 -4.93 -4.21 -0.77
C LEU A 112 -4.23 -5.07 -1.83
N ARG A 113 -3.95 -4.50 -3.01
CA ARG A 113 -3.20 -5.19 -4.07
C ARG A 113 -1.76 -5.50 -3.66
N ALA A 114 -1.11 -4.60 -2.91
CA ALA A 114 0.24 -4.84 -2.42
C ALA A 114 0.32 -5.97 -1.39
N LEU A 115 -0.74 -6.20 -0.62
CA LEU A 115 -0.77 -7.24 0.42
C LEU A 115 -1.29 -8.59 -0.10
N PHE A 116 -2.41 -8.58 -0.83
CA PHE A 116 -3.12 -9.79 -1.27
C PHE A 116 -2.90 -10.14 -2.75
N GLY A 117 -2.27 -9.26 -3.53
CA GLY A 117 -2.00 -9.46 -4.94
C GLY A 117 -0.53 -9.71 -5.24
N THR A 118 -0.25 -10.07 -6.50
CA THR A 118 1.09 -9.93 -7.04
C THR A 118 1.47 -8.46 -7.09
N PHE A 119 2.65 -8.14 -6.60
CA PHE A 119 3.09 -6.76 -6.46
C PHE A 119 4.52 -6.59 -6.92
N PHE A 120 4.78 -5.47 -7.60
CA PHE A 120 6.12 -5.07 -8.00
C PHE A 120 6.76 -4.30 -6.84
N ASP A 121 7.79 -4.90 -6.25
CA ASP A 121 8.60 -4.21 -5.25
C ASP A 121 9.71 -3.47 -5.99
N GLU A 122 9.60 -2.15 -5.95
CA GLU A 122 10.53 -1.32 -6.68
C GLU A 122 11.90 -1.29 -5.99
N PRO A 123 13.01 -1.42 -6.74
CA PRO A 123 14.34 -1.34 -6.15
C PRO A 123 14.54 -0.01 -5.40
N PRO A 124 15.27 -0.03 -4.28
CA PRO A 124 15.63 1.19 -3.58
C PRO A 124 16.46 2.09 -4.52
N MET A 125 16.15 3.37 -4.52
CA MET A 125 16.88 4.38 -5.30
C MET A 125 17.37 5.46 -4.37
N ASP A 126 18.57 5.95 -4.64
CA ASP A 126 19.23 7.01 -3.88
C ASP A 126 18.48 8.34 -4.05
N ASP A 127 17.87 8.82 -2.96
CA ASP A 127 17.11 10.06 -2.93
C ASP A 127 17.95 11.29 -3.29
N ALA A 128 19.26 11.28 -3.00
CA ALA A 128 20.16 12.38 -3.35
C ALA A 128 20.32 12.53 -4.87
N ARG A 129 20.29 11.41 -5.61
CA ARG A 129 20.28 11.40 -7.09
C ARG A 129 18.89 11.66 -7.66
N ARG A 130 17.86 11.24 -6.93
CA ARG A 130 16.46 11.33 -7.36
C ARG A 130 15.93 12.76 -7.41
N ARG A 131 16.21 13.54 -6.36
CA ARG A 131 15.70 14.91 -6.22
C ARG A 131 16.08 15.84 -7.39
N PRO A 132 17.36 16.02 -7.76
CA PRO A 132 17.72 16.91 -8.87
C PRO A 132 17.14 16.42 -10.20
N LEU A 133 17.01 15.09 -10.38
CA LEU A 133 16.38 14.51 -11.56
C LEU A 133 14.90 14.85 -11.64
N GLN A 134 14.16 14.76 -10.53
CA GLN A 134 12.75 15.14 -10.47
C GLN A 134 12.52 16.62 -10.74
N GLU A 135 13.41 17.48 -10.24
CA GLU A 135 13.35 18.93 -10.48
C GLU A 135 13.52 19.23 -11.98
N MET A 136 14.51 18.63 -12.64
CA MET A 136 14.75 18.79 -14.08
C MET A 136 13.62 18.18 -14.94
N LEU A 137 13.18 16.96 -14.63
CA LEU A 137 12.07 16.34 -15.38
C LEU A 137 10.75 17.08 -15.16
N GLY A 138 10.59 17.74 -14.02
CA GLY A 138 9.43 18.55 -13.67
C GLY A 138 9.20 19.73 -14.63
N THR A 139 10.27 20.28 -15.21
CA THR A 139 10.20 21.40 -16.15
C THR A 139 9.85 20.97 -17.58
N LEU A 140 9.94 19.68 -17.89
CA LEU A 140 9.66 19.17 -19.23
C LEU A 140 8.16 19.07 -19.50
N SER A 141 7.77 19.32 -20.75
CA SER A 141 6.42 19.09 -21.26
C SER A 141 6.10 17.59 -21.33
N HIS A 142 4.81 17.24 -21.42
CA HIS A 142 4.41 15.84 -21.59
C HIS A 142 5.00 15.22 -22.86
N ALA A 143 5.03 15.96 -23.97
CA ALA A 143 5.59 15.50 -25.24
C ALA A 143 7.10 15.25 -25.19
N GLU A 144 7.85 16.06 -24.42
CA GLU A 144 9.27 15.80 -24.15
C GLU A 144 9.46 14.53 -23.35
N LEU A 145 8.71 14.36 -22.26
CA LEU A 145 8.77 13.16 -21.44
C LEU A 145 8.43 11.91 -22.26
N GLN A 146 7.42 12.00 -23.13
CA GLN A 146 7.05 10.90 -24.01
C GLN A 146 8.20 10.52 -24.96
N ARG A 147 8.84 11.50 -25.62
CA ARG A 147 10.00 11.24 -26.49
C ARG A 147 11.17 10.56 -25.77
N TRP A 148 11.41 10.92 -24.52
CA TRP A 148 12.41 10.23 -23.69
C TRP A 148 12.02 8.77 -23.45
N VAL A 149 10.76 8.54 -23.05
CA VAL A 149 10.27 7.18 -22.76
C VAL A 149 10.20 6.31 -24.01
N GLU A 150 9.92 6.87 -25.19
CA GLU A 150 9.98 6.15 -26.47
C GLU A 150 11.35 5.53 -26.73
N GLN A 151 12.43 6.14 -26.25
CA GLN A 151 13.79 5.60 -26.37
C GLN A 151 14.14 4.67 -25.19
N LEU A 152 13.77 5.08 -23.97
CA LEU A 152 14.16 4.38 -22.75
C LEU A 152 13.33 3.11 -22.50
N ASP A 153 12.00 3.21 -22.59
CA ASP A 153 11.05 2.13 -22.33
C ASP A 153 9.79 2.28 -23.22
N PRO A 154 9.86 1.88 -24.51
CA PRO A 154 8.79 2.09 -25.48
C PRO A 154 7.42 1.55 -25.04
N ALA A 155 7.40 0.47 -24.25
CA ALA A 155 6.17 -0.14 -23.73
C ALA A 155 5.41 0.76 -22.74
N ARG A 156 6.02 1.86 -22.28
CA ARG A 156 5.44 2.83 -21.33
C ARG A 156 5.14 4.18 -21.95
N ALA A 157 5.49 4.42 -23.22
CA ALA A 157 5.40 5.73 -23.86
C ALA A 157 3.96 6.29 -23.93
N GLY A 158 2.95 5.43 -24.01
CA GLY A 158 1.54 5.85 -24.07
C GLY A 158 0.89 6.14 -22.72
N LEU A 159 1.64 6.18 -21.61
CA LEU A 159 1.08 6.35 -20.27
C LEU A 159 1.05 7.83 -19.83
N GLY A 160 0.35 8.09 -18.72
CA GLY A 160 0.24 9.44 -18.16
C GLY A 160 1.58 10.01 -17.68
N ARG A 161 1.62 11.34 -17.49
CA ARG A 161 2.83 12.09 -17.11
C ARG A 161 3.57 11.48 -15.92
N THR A 162 2.86 11.10 -14.86
CA THR A 162 3.47 10.50 -13.66
C THR A 162 4.18 9.18 -13.98
N GLN A 163 3.59 8.34 -14.83
CA GLN A 163 4.21 7.09 -15.27
C GLN A 163 5.42 7.35 -16.17
N LEU A 164 5.36 8.37 -17.04
CA LEU A 164 6.51 8.76 -17.88
C LEU A 164 7.68 9.24 -17.04
N LEU A 165 7.44 10.14 -16.08
CA LEU A 165 8.45 10.60 -15.13
C LEU A 165 9.10 9.43 -14.40
N ARG A 166 8.29 8.48 -13.92
CA ARG A 166 8.78 7.28 -13.23
C ARG A 166 9.60 6.37 -14.14
N ALA A 167 9.19 6.21 -15.40
CA ALA A 167 9.91 5.40 -16.37
C ALA A 167 11.30 5.96 -16.67
N ILE A 168 11.40 7.28 -16.88
CA ILE A 168 12.67 7.97 -17.09
C ILE A 168 13.55 7.86 -15.84
N GLU A 169 12.98 8.13 -14.66
CA GLU A 169 13.71 8.07 -13.38
C GLU A 169 14.34 6.70 -13.15
N ILE A 170 13.56 5.62 -13.30
CA ILE A 170 14.06 4.26 -13.12
C ILE A 170 15.14 3.93 -14.17
N ALA A 171 14.90 4.25 -15.44
CA ALA A 171 15.84 3.97 -16.51
C ALA A 171 17.20 4.65 -16.30
N LEU A 172 17.20 5.93 -15.90
CA LEU A 172 18.44 6.69 -15.69
C LEU A 172 19.17 6.32 -14.39
N LEU A 173 18.44 6.01 -13.31
CA LEU A 173 19.06 5.71 -12.02
C LEU A 173 19.56 4.26 -11.92
N THR A 174 18.86 3.33 -12.58
CA THR A 174 19.14 1.89 -12.49
C THR A 174 19.73 1.29 -13.76
N GLY A 175 19.66 1.99 -14.90
CA GLY A 175 20.03 1.44 -16.21
C GLY A 175 19.03 0.43 -16.76
N ARG A 176 17.86 0.27 -16.13
CA ARG A 176 16.87 -0.77 -16.46
C ARG A 176 15.51 -0.19 -16.81
N ARG A 177 14.77 -0.86 -17.70
CA ARG A 177 13.40 -0.48 -18.07
C ARG A 177 12.40 -0.89 -16.99
N VAL A 178 11.35 -0.10 -16.83
CA VAL A 178 10.25 -0.42 -15.90
C VAL A 178 9.50 -1.65 -16.38
N SER A 179 9.32 -1.79 -17.70
CA SER A 179 8.71 -2.97 -18.32
C SER A 179 9.47 -4.27 -17.99
N ASP A 180 10.80 -4.24 -17.98
CA ASP A 180 11.63 -5.40 -17.61
C ASP A 180 11.52 -5.70 -16.12
N LEU A 181 11.69 -4.68 -15.28
CA LEU A 181 11.59 -4.79 -13.82
C LEU A 181 10.23 -5.31 -13.36
N HIS A 182 9.13 -4.86 -13.99
CA HIS A 182 7.78 -5.33 -13.70
C HIS A 182 7.54 -6.79 -14.09
N ARG A 183 8.37 -7.40 -14.92
CA ARG A 183 8.29 -8.84 -15.23
C ARG A 183 9.12 -9.67 -14.26
N GLU A 184 10.28 -9.16 -13.87
CA GLU A 184 11.26 -9.91 -13.07
C GLU A 184 11.06 -9.78 -11.56
N LEU A 185 10.65 -8.61 -11.06
CA LEU A 185 10.57 -8.31 -9.62
C LEU A 185 9.13 -8.34 -9.09
N VAL A 186 8.32 -9.26 -9.64
CA VAL A 186 6.98 -9.51 -9.12
C VAL A 186 7.08 -10.51 -7.98
N ARG A 187 6.70 -10.08 -6.78
CA ARG A 187 6.54 -11.01 -5.66
C ARG A 187 5.12 -11.58 -5.61
N PRO A 188 4.96 -12.81 -5.09
CA PRO A 188 3.65 -13.36 -4.80
C PRO A 188 2.92 -12.56 -3.69
N PRO A 189 1.60 -12.79 -3.52
CA PRO A 189 0.84 -12.29 -2.38
C PRO A 189 1.49 -12.65 -1.04
N ARG A 190 1.46 -11.72 -0.07
CA ARG A 190 1.91 -12.01 1.31
C ARG A 190 0.89 -12.85 2.07
N TRP A 191 -0.38 -12.62 1.76
CA TRP A 191 -1.52 -13.30 2.38
C TRP A 191 -2.52 -13.69 1.30
N ARG A 192 -3.32 -14.73 1.57
CA ARG A 192 -4.40 -15.21 0.71
C ARG A 192 -5.74 -15.04 1.42
#